data_AF-A0A8J1UV02-F1
#
_entry.id   AF-A0A8J1UV02-F1
#
_cell.length_a   1.000
_cell.length_b   1.000
_cell.length_c   1.000
_cell.angle_alpha   90.00
_cell.angle_beta   90.00
_cell.angle_gamma   90.00
#
_symmetry.space_group_name_H-M   'P 1'
#
loop_
_entity.id
_entity.type
_entity.pdbx_description
1 polymer ?
#
loop_
_entity_poly.entity_id
_entity_poly.type
_entity_poly.pdbx_seq_one_letter_code
_entity_poly.pdbx_strand_id
1 'polypeptide(L)'
;MARRKVLLAFASVMIILLVVYGFIIKFKHIAEIDIMSKLPIYQKDRDTFNQIKNDDVVNREPTIIPSKEIATPLLTSGSARKSRKNPKQLLFSYIPKAGSSEIQTILSIVVGGEIEIFGGSEYISRYQANKTTFFKNNFFLQNERQQLKPDMKSSFFVVGHVQAPCNYLLSSWTYGSDGNGNVYKMAKDKSVYGVTPPYNNKEDLDRLTMWLQDNKNMYTNRLTYKYFKTAKWKTDMNLRSADCWIHTEMLIYDLVNCLKRYEKQGGNVKWENFRKIKTKIENPSNHSQCGDYFDDERTALVMDSNMKMAKIFRYESCCVESNTTLPAGFEELWTNHN
;
A
#
# COMPACT_ATOMS: atom_id res chain seq x y z
N MET A 1 -5.12 -65.54 1.67
CA MET A 1 -4.12 -65.13 2.69
C MET A 1 -2.99 -64.27 2.11
N ALA A 2 -2.42 -64.59 0.95
CA ALA A 2 -1.32 -63.83 0.33
C ALA A 2 -1.64 -62.35 0.02
N ARG A 3 -2.81 -62.04 -0.54
CA ARG A 3 -3.21 -60.65 -0.87
C ARG A 3 -3.29 -59.72 0.35
N ARG A 4 -3.66 -60.25 1.52
CA ARG A 4 -3.77 -59.47 2.78
C ARG A 4 -2.40 -59.09 3.34
N LYS A 5 -1.39 -59.95 3.15
CA LYS A 5 0.01 -59.66 3.53
C LYS A 5 0.63 -58.57 2.65
N VAL A 6 0.32 -58.57 1.35
CA VAL A 6 0.79 -57.54 0.41
C VAL A 6 0.20 -56.16 0.75
N LEU A 7 -1.10 -56.08 1.02
CA LEU A 7 -1.75 -54.82 1.41
C LEU A 7 -1.20 -54.21 2.71
N LEU A 8 -0.91 -55.05 3.70
CA LEU A 8 -0.30 -54.59 4.97
C LEU A 8 1.14 -54.10 4.77
N ALA A 9 1.92 -54.73 3.88
CA ALA A 9 3.26 -54.28 3.54
C ALA A 9 3.24 -52.90 2.85
N PHE A 10 2.32 -52.69 1.90
CA PHE A 10 2.16 -51.39 1.24
C PHE A 10 1.72 -50.28 2.20
N ALA A 11 0.80 -50.58 3.13
CA ALA A 11 0.37 -49.61 4.14
C ALA A 11 1.54 -49.19 5.05
N SER A 12 2.38 -50.13 5.49
CA SER A 12 3.56 -49.82 6.31
C SER A 12 4.56 -48.93 5.57
N VAL A 13 4.83 -49.21 4.29
CA VAL A 13 5.75 -48.40 3.48
C VAL A 13 5.23 -46.98 3.29
N MET A 14 3.93 -46.80 3.04
CA MET A 14 3.32 -45.47 2.90
C MET A 14 3.40 -44.66 4.19
N ILE A 15 3.18 -45.27 5.35
CA ILE A 15 3.30 -44.59 6.65
C ILE A 15 4.73 -44.13 6.88
N ILE A 16 5.73 -44.98 6.60
CA ILE A 16 7.15 -44.62 6.73
C ILE A 16 7.51 -43.45 5.81
N LEU A 17 7.05 -43.46 4.55
CA LEU A 17 7.30 -42.37 3.60
C LEU A 17 6.67 -41.05 4.07
N LEU A 18 5.45 -41.08 4.61
CA LEU A 18 4.79 -39.88 5.13
C LEU A 18 5.51 -39.30 6.35
N VAL A 19 6.01 -40.16 7.25
CA VAL A 19 6.79 -39.73 8.42
C VAL A 19 8.13 -39.11 7.98
N VAL A 20 8.86 -39.77 7.09
CA VAL A 20 10.14 -39.26 6.56
C VAL A 20 9.94 -37.93 5.84
N TYR A 21 8.89 -37.81 5.01
CA TYR A 21 8.56 -36.57 4.31
C TYR A 21 8.22 -35.43 5.27
N GLY A 22 7.46 -35.70 6.33
CA GLY A 22 7.17 -34.73 7.39
C GLY A 22 8.43 -34.26 8.12
N PHE A 23 9.36 -35.17 8.42
CA PHE A 23 10.65 -34.84 9.01
C PHE A 23 11.52 -33.97 8.09
N ILE A 24 11.60 -34.29 6.79
CA ILE A 24 12.38 -33.51 5.82
C ILE A 24 11.85 -32.07 5.71
N ILE A 25 10.52 -31.89 5.67
CA ILE A 25 9.92 -30.54 5.62
C ILE A 25 10.25 -29.75 6.89
N LYS A 26 10.14 -30.39 8.07
CA LYS A 26 10.40 -29.73 9.35
C LYS A 26 11.87 -29.33 9.50
N PHE A 27 12.81 -30.19 9.08
CA PHE A 27 14.24 -29.88 9.11
C PHE A 27 14.65 -28.81 8.09
N LYS A 28 14.04 -28.80 6.90
CA LYS A 28 14.32 -27.75 5.91
C LYS A 28 13.90 -26.36 6.40
N HIS A 29 12.77 -26.25 7.09
CA HIS A 29 12.34 -24.98 7.69
C HIS A 29 13.22 -24.53 8.86
N ILE A 30 13.69 -25.45 9.71
CA ILE A 30 14.56 -25.10 10.84
C ILE A 30 15.95 -24.66 10.35
N ALA A 31 16.51 -25.33 9.33
CA ALA A 31 17.81 -24.98 8.77
C ALA A 31 17.81 -23.62 8.05
N GLU A 32 16.73 -23.27 7.34
CA GLU A 32 16.62 -21.96 6.68
C GLU A 32 16.51 -20.79 7.69
N ILE A 33 15.93 -21.02 8.87
CA ILE A 33 15.79 -19.99 9.92
C ILE A 33 17.13 -19.73 10.64
N ASP A 34 17.91 -20.78 10.94
CA ASP A 34 19.19 -20.62 11.67
C ASP A 34 20.35 -20.13 10.77
N ILE A 35 20.28 -20.37 9.46
CA ILE A 35 21.29 -19.85 8.51
C ILE A 35 21.09 -18.36 8.26
N MET A 36 19.85 -17.87 8.19
CA MET A 36 19.56 -16.46 7.91
C MET A 36 19.94 -15.51 9.06
N SER A 37 19.95 -16.00 10.31
CA SER A 37 20.33 -15.19 11.49
C SER A 37 21.84 -15.01 11.69
N LYS A 38 22.67 -15.77 10.95
CA LYS A 38 24.14 -15.77 11.07
C LYS A 38 24.89 -15.22 9.85
N LEU A 39 24.16 -14.70 8.85
CA LEU A 39 24.79 -14.12 7.67
C LEU A 39 25.35 -12.71 7.96
N PRO A 40 26.64 -12.43 7.68
CA PRO A 40 27.30 -11.15 7.99
C PRO A 40 26.65 -9.90 7.36
N ILE A 41 25.88 -10.10 6.29
CA ILE A 41 25.17 -9.04 5.58
C ILE A 41 24.09 -8.41 6.47
N TYR A 42 23.43 -9.21 7.32
CA TYR A 42 22.39 -8.72 8.23
C TYR A 42 22.95 -8.01 9.47
N GLN A 43 24.14 -8.40 9.94
CA GLN A 43 24.84 -7.69 11.02
C GLN A 43 25.31 -6.30 10.58
N LYS A 44 25.89 -6.20 9.38
CA LYS A 44 26.45 -4.94 8.86
C LYS A 44 25.40 -3.84 8.68
N ASP A 45 24.19 -4.20 8.25
CA ASP A 45 23.08 -3.25 8.09
C ASP A 45 22.51 -2.80 9.45
N ARG A 46 22.50 -3.70 10.45
CA ARG A 46 22.09 -3.38 11.84
C ARG A 46 23.06 -2.40 12.51
N ASP A 47 24.36 -2.61 12.34
CA ASP A 47 25.40 -1.76 12.92
C ASP A 47 25.45 -0.38 12.23
N THR A 48 25.22 -0.34 10.91
CA THR A 48 25.10 0.93 10.16
C THR A 48 23.88 1.74 10.62
N PHE A 49 22.76 1.08 10.92
CA PHE A 49 21.56 1.75 11.45
C PHE A 49 21.79 2.29 12.88
N ASN A 50 22.49 1.54 13.74
CA ASN A 50 22.82 1.99 15.10
C ASN A 50 23.87 3.12 15.11
N GLN A 51 24.79 3.14 14.14
CA GLN A 51 25.79 4.21 14.00
C GLN A 51 25.14 5.54 13.58
N ILE A 52 24.09 5.51 12.75
CA ILE A 52 23.29 6.69 12.39
C ILE A 52 22.51 7.25 13.60
N LYS A 53 22.14 6.40 14.57
CA LYS A 53 21.38 6.81 15.76
C LYS A 53 22.23 7.54 16.81
N ASN A 54 23.54 7.29 16.83
CA ASN A 54 24.43 7.87 17.86
C ASN A 54 25.03 9.22 17.46
N ASP A 55 25.04 9.58 16.18
CA ASP A 55 25.76 10.78 15.71
C ASP A 55 24.90 12.04 15.51
N ASP A 56 23.57 12.00 15.63
CA ASP A 56 22.75 13.24 15.60
C ASP A 56 21.31 13.01 16.13
N VAL A 57 21.11 13.10 17.44
CA VAL A 57 19.78 13.40 18.02
C VAL A 57 19.78 14.85 18.48
N VAL A 58 19.89 15.76 17.51
CA VAL A 58 19.45 17.14 17.66
C VAL A 58 18.05 17.20 17.07
N ASN A 59 17.07 17.63 17.88
CA ASN A 59 15.68 17.89 17.50
C ASN A 59 15.56 18.61 16.14
N ARG A 60 15.47 17.87 15.04
CA ARG A 60 15.06 18.40 13.75
C ARG A 60 13.63 17.97 13.53
N GLU A 61 12.75 18.95 13.34
CA GLU A 61 11.40 18.69 12.83
C GLU A 61 11.51 17.84 11.55
N PRO A 62 10.67 16.79 11.40
CA PRO A 62 10.70 15.94 10.22
C PRO A 62 10.44 16.81 8.97
N THR A 63 11.49 17.04 8.19
CA THR A 63 11.39 17.80 6.95
C THR A 63 10.88 16.87 5.87
N ILE A 64 9.56 16.86 5.65
CA ILE A 64 8.97 16.12 4.53
C ILE A 64 9.45 16.80 3.24
N ILE A 65 10.46 16.21 2.58
CA ILE A 65 10.99 16.71 1.33
C ILE A 65 9.90 16.49 0.26
N PRO A 66 9.31 17.56 -0.31
CA PRO A 66 8.38 17.43 -1.43
C PRO A 66 9.07 16.59 -2.49
N SER A 67 8.39 15.56 -3.01
CA SER A 67 8.98 14.63 -3.95
C SER A 67 9.64 15.38 -5.11
N LYS A 68 10.96 15.57 -5.05
CA LYS A 68 11.76 16.14 -6.14
C LYS A 68 11.36 15.39 -7.39
N GLU A 69 10.73 16.10 -8.33
CA GLU A 69 10.19 15.53 -9.56
C GLU A 69 11.29 14.68 -10.20
N ILE A 70 11.04 13.39 -10.33
CA ILE A 70 11.83 12.57 -11.26
C ILE A 70 11.42 13.07 -12.64
N ALA A 71 12.12 14.09 -13.12
CA ALA A 71 11.90 14.69 -14.43
C ALA A 71 11.92 13.56 -15.45
N THR A 72 10.75 13.24 -16.00
CA THR A 72 10.65 12.26 -17.07
C THR A 72 11.21 12.96 -18.30
N PRO A 73 12.23 12.40 -19.00
CA PRO A 73 12.79 13.08 -20.16
C PRO A 73 11.67 13.34 -21.17
N LEU A 74 11.44 14.61 -21.47
CA LEU A 74 10.56 15.03 -22.56
C LEU A 74 11.14 14.47 -23.85
N LEU A 75 10.47 13.48 -24.43
CA LEU A 75 10.76 12.99 -25.77
C LEU A 75 10.68 14.17 -26.74
N THR A 76 11.82 14.49 -27.34
CA THR A 76 12.00 15.61 -28.27
C THR A 76 11.08 15.48 -29.48
N SER A 77 10.48 16.62 -29.83
CA SER A 77 9.42 16.81 -30.82
C SER A 77 9.87 16.55 -32.25
N GLY A 78 9.60 15.34 -32.75
CA GLY A 78 9.35 15.13 -34.18
C GLY A 78 7.94 15.63 -34.51
N SER A 79 7.78 16.34 -35.62
CA SER A 79 6.51 16.90 -36.12
C SER A 79 5.43 15.81 -36.25
N ALA A 80 4.66 15.59 -35.18
CA ALA A 80 3.65 14.57 -35.08
C ALA A 80 2.29 15.18 -35.40
N ARG A 81 1.62 14.64 -36.44
CA ARG A 81 0.17 14.79 -36.63
C ARG A 81 -0.51 14.66 -35.27
N LYS A 82 -1.25 15.69 -34.84
CA LYS A 82 -2.12 15.67 -33.66
C LYS A 82 -3.22 14.62 -33.87
N SER A 83 -2.87 13.34 -33.72
CA SER A 83 -3.82 12.28 -33.43
C SER A 83 -4.58 12.76 -32.20
N ARG A 84 -5.88 13.05 -32.37
CA ARG A 84 -6.79 13.31 -31.25
C ARG A 84 -6.85 12.03 -30.42
N LYS A 85 -5.90 11.85 -29.51
CA LYS A 85 -5.97 10.78 -28.52
C LYS A 85 -7.19 11.08 -27.66
N ASN A 86 -8.07 10.10 -27.54
CA ASN A 86 -9.20 10.19 -26.62
C ASN A 86 -8.65 10.49 -25.22
N PRO A 87 -9.35 11.32 -24.44
CA PRO A 87 -8.93 11.61 -23.07
C PRO A 87 -8.89 10.32 -22.27
N LYS A 88 -7.87 10.17 -21.43
CA LYS A 88 -7.77 9.01 -20.55
C LYS A 88 -8.87 9.08 -19.48
N GLN A 89 -9.39 7.92 -19.09
CA GLN A 89 -10.25 7.79 -17.91
C GLN A 89 -9.38 7.70 -16.65
N LEU A 90 -9.88 8.12 -15.49
CA LEU A 90 -9.16 8.01 -14.22
C LEU A 90 -9.41 6.64 -13.58
N LEU A 91 -8.34 5.94 -13.20
CA LEU A 91 -8.41 4.70 -12.43
C LEU A 91 -7.75 4.91 -11.07
N PHE A 92 -8.50 4.72 -9.99
CA PHE A 92 -7.95 4.74 -8.63
C PHE A 92 -7.73 3.33 -8.11
N SER A 93 -6.50 3.07 -7.68
CA SER A 93 -6.04 1.78 -7.20
C SER A 93 -6.21 1.64 -5.69
N TYR A 94 -7.36 1.11 -5.26
CA TYR A 94 -7.75 1.01 -3.84
C TYR A 94 -6.84 0.08 -3.02
N ILE A 95 -6.44 0.54 -1.83
CA ILE A 95 -5.69 -0.20 -0.81
C ILE A 95 -6.39 0.01 0.54
N PRO A 96 -6.92 -1.04 1.17
CA PRO A 96 -7.62 -0.90 2.44
C PRO A 96 -6.73 -0.23 3.50
N LYS A 97 -7.34 0.65 4.28
CA LYS A 97 -6.74 1.32 5.45
C LYS A 97 -5.60 2.31 5.16
N ALA A 98 -5.26 2.55 3.89
CA ALA A 98 -4.35 3.61 3.46
C ALA A 98 -5.07 4.92 3.10
N GLY A 99 -6.13 5.31 3.81
CA GLY A 99 -6.91 6.53 3.47
C GLY A 99 -7.73 6.45 2.18
N SER A 100 -7.87 5.25 1.57
CA SER A 100 -8.53 5.09 0.27
C SER A 100 -9.97 5.59 0.20
N SER A 101 -10.75 5.45 1.28
CA SER A 101 -12.16 5.85 1.30
C SER A 101 -12.30 7.35 1.07
N GLU A 102 -11.42 8.15 1.67
CA GLU A 102 -11.44 9.60 1.51
C GLU A 102 -11.04 10.01 0.08
N ILE A 103 -9.95 9.44 -0.43
CA ILE A 103 -9.49 9.67 -1.81
C ILE A 103 -10.60 9.32 -2.80
N GLN A 104 -11.26 8.16 -2.62
CA GLN A 104 -12.34 7.69 -3.47
C GLN A 104 -13.53 8.66 -3.45
N THR A 105 -13.94 9.12 -2.28
CA THR A 105 -15.03 10.11 -2.13
C THR A 105 -14.68 11.38 -2.88
N ILE A 106 -13.50 11.96 -2.66
CA ILE A 106 -13.08 13.19 -3.34
C ILE A 106 -13.05 12.97 -4.86
N LEU A 107 -12.41 11.90 -5.34
CA LEU A 107 -12.30 11.60 -6.78
C LEU A 107 -13.68 11.45 -7.44
N SER A 108 -14.63 10.79 -6.78
CA SER A 108 -15.99 10.64 -7.31
C SER A 108 -16.73 11.98 -7.46
N ILE A 109 -16.48 12.92 -6.54
CA ILE A 109 -17.09 14.26 -6.54
C ILE A 109 -16.48 15.12 -7.66
N VAL A 110 -15.15 15.06 -7.82
CA VAL A 110 -14.41 16.02 -8.66
C VAL A 110 -14.19 15.54 -10.08
N VAL A 111 -14.09 14.24 -10.33
CA VAL A 111 -14.03 13.72 -11.70
C VAL A 111 -15.44 13.41 -12.23
N GLY A 112 -16.37 13.14 -11.32
CA GLY A 112 -17.73 12.73 -11.63
C GLY A 112 -17.81 11.28 -12.13
N GLY A 113 -19.04 10.77 -12.14
CA GLY A 113 -19.35 9.38 -12.47
C GLY A 113 -19.85 8.62 -11.24
N GLU A 114 -20.69 7.62 -11.49
CA GLU A 114 -21.03 6.66 -10.45
C GLU A 114 -19.80 5.81 -10.13
N ILE A 115 -19.59 5.49 -8.85
CA ILE A 115 -18.50 4.60 -8.46
C ILE A 115 -18.86 3.19 -8.92
N GLU A 116 -18.32 2.80 -10.06
CA GLU A 116 -18.39 1.42 -10.51
C GLU A 116 -17.27 0.61 -9.86
N ILE A 117 -17.65 -0.26 -8.92
CA ILE A 117 -16.73 -1.22 -8.31
C ILE A 117 -16.67 -2.43 -9.21
N PHE A 118 -15.56 -2.60 -9.93
CA PHE A 118 -15.40 -3.76 -10.80
C PHE A 118 -14.75 -4.95 -10.10
N GLY A 119 -15.23 -6.17 -10.41
CA GLY A 119 -14.47 -7.42 -10.23
C GLY A 119 -13.44 -7.61 -11.36
N GLY A 120 -12.26 -8.18 -11.05
CA GLY A 120 -11.09 -8.22 -11.97
C GLY A 120 -11.29 -8.90 -13.31
N SER A 121 -12.03 -10.01 -13.31
CA SER A 121 -12.37 -10.75 -14.53
C SER A 121 -13.42 -10.03 -15.35
N GLU A 122 -14.45 -9.50 -14.69
CA GLU A 122 -15.60 -8.85 -15.34
C GLU A 122 -15.22 -7.53 -16.02
N TYR A 123 -14.25 -6.80 -15.46
CA TYR A 123 -13.74 -5.55 -16.02
C TYR A 123 -13.20 -5.70 -17.44
N ILE A 124 -12.29 -6.64 -17.68
CA ILE A 124 -11.65 -6.79 -19.00
C ILE A 124 -12.66 -7.28 -20.03
N SER A 125 -13.51 -8.22 -19.63
CA SER A 125 -14.58 -8.73 -20.48
C SER A 125 -15.54 -7.62 -20.87
N ARG A 126 -15.97 -6.75 -19.94
CA ARG A 126 -16.86 -5.61 -20.24
C ARG A 126 -16.17 -4.51 -21.05
N TYR A 127 -14.93 -4.15 -20.71
CA TYR A 127 -14.14 -3.17 -21.47
C TYR A 127 -13.92 -3.61 -22.93
N GLN A 128 -13.64 -4.91 -23.15
CA GLN A 128 -13.47 -5.46 -24.50
C GLN A 128 -14.80 -5.59 -25.23
N ALA A 129 -15.89 -5.98 -24.53
CA ALA A 129 -17.19 -6.22 -25.16
C ALA A 129 -17.95 -4.94 -25.52
N ASN A 130 -17.76 -3.83 -24.79
CA ASN A 130 -18.64 -2.66 -24.95
C ASN A 130 -17.92 -1.33 -24.73
N LYS A 131 -16.92 -1.05 -25.56
CA LYS A 131 -16.12 0.20 -25.49
C LYS A 131 -16.99 1.46 -25.41
N THR A 132 -18.10 1.56 -26.15
CA THR A 132 -18.88 2.81 -26.28
C THR A 132 -19.69 3.19 -25.04
N THR A 133 -20.26 2.22 -24.31
CA THR A 133 -20.99 2.50 -23.05
C THR A 133 -20.04 2.72 -21.88
N PHE A 134 -18.87 2.08 -21.92
CA PHE A 134 -17.82 2.19 -20.91
C PHE A 134 -17.23 3.61 -20.80
N PHE A 135 -17.30 4.42 -21.86
CA PHE A 135 -16.81 5.80 -21.87
C PHE A 135 -17.73 6.83 -21.18
N LYS A 136 -18.90 6.43 -20.66
CA LYS A 136 -19.76 7.36 -19.92
C LYS A 136 -19.20 7.73 -18.55
N ASN A 137 -18.42 6.86 -17.93
CA ASN A 137 -17.80 7.10 -16.63
C ASN A 137 -16.36 7.60 -16.80
N ASN A 138 -16.02 8.65 -16.06
CA ASN A 138 -14.66 9.22 -16.05
C ASN A 138 -13.81 8.64 -14.92
N PHE A 139 -14.42 7.95 -13.95
CA PHE A 139 -13.78 7.44 -12.76
C PHE A 139 -14.03 5.95 -12.54
N PHE A 140 -12.96 5.20 -12.29
CA PHE A 140 -12.98 3.76 -12.05
C PHE A 140 -12.28 3.41 -10.74
N LEU A 141 -12.87 2.50 -9.97
CA LEU A 141 -12.27 1.98 -8.75
C LEU A 141 -11.75 0.55 -8.96
N GLN A 142 -10.46 0.35 -8.73
CA GLN A 142 -9.84 -0.96 -8.75
C GLN A 142 -9.75 -1.55 -7.34
N ASN A 143 -10.51 -2.61 -7.05
CA ASN A 143 -10.61 -3.25 -5.74
C ASN A 143 -9.29 -3.87 -5.22
N GLU A 144 -9.22 -4.17 -3.92
CA GLU A 144 -7.99 -4.67 -3.24
C GLU A 144 -7.40 -5.96 -3.84
N ARG A 145 -8.22 -6.81 -4.47
CA ARG A 145 -7.83 -8.13 -4.98
C ARG A 145 -7.37 -8.09 -6.44
N GLN A 146 -7.55 -6.96 -7.11
CA GLN A 146 -7.15 -6.76 -8.50
C GLN A 146 -5.74 -6.20 -8.57
N GLN A 147 -4.92 -6.80 -9.41
CA GLN A 147 -3.60 -6.27 -9.75
C GLN A 147 -3.72 -5.25 -10.87
N LEU A 148 -2.89 -4.21 -10.83
CA LEU A 148 -2.74 -3.30 -11.94
C LEU A 148 -2.01 -4.00 -13.09
N LYS A 149 -2.68 -4.10 -14.23
CA LYS A 149 -2.09 -4.72 -15.42
C LYS A 149 -1.36 -3.67 -16.27
N PRO A 150 -0.22 -4.01 -16.91
CA PRO A 150 0.55 -3.05 -17.70
C PRO A 150 -0.23 -2.39 -18.84
N ASP A 151 -1.17 -3.11 -19.45
CA ASP A 151 -2.02 -2.62 -20.54
C ASP A 151 -3.00 -1.53 -20.10
N MET A 152 -3.41 -1.51 -18.82
CA MET A 152 -4.32 -0.48 -18.29
C MET A 152 -3.71 0.93 -18.38
N LYS A 153 -2.39 1.09 -18.32
CA LYS A 153 -1.73 2.41 -18.46
C LYS A 153 -1.96 3.08 -19.81
N SER A 154 -2.32 2.30 -20.85
CA SER A 154 -2.59 2.84 -22.17
C SER A 154 -3.96 3.54 -22.24
N SER A 155 -4.95 3.05 -21.48
CA SER A 155 -6.33 3.54 -21.48
C SER A 155 -6.65 4.46 -20.30
N PHE A 156 -5.92 4.31 -19.19
CA PHE A 156 -6.20 5.01 -17.94
C PHE A 156 -5.07 5.96 -17.55
N PHE A 157 -5.46 7.00 -16.82
CA PHE A 157 -4.60 7.74 -15.93
C PHE A 157 -4.69 7.08 -14.56
N VAL A 158 -3.63 6.40 -14.15
CA VAL A 158 -3.63 5.58 -12.92
C VAL A 158 -3.18 6.42 -11.74
N VAL A 159 -4.06 6.57 -10.75
CA VAL A 159 -3.75 7.14 -9.44
C VAL A 159 -3.49 6.00 -8.48
N GLY A 160 -2.24 5.91 -8.02
CA GLY A 160 -1.86 5.10 -6.88
C GLY A 160 -1.80 5.96 -5.62
N HIS A 161 -1.73 5.31 -4.47
CA HIS A 161 -1.55 5.99 -3.20
C HIS A 161 -0.83 5.09 -2.20
N VAL A 162 -0.26 5.75 -1.20
CA VAL A 162 0.54 5.16 -0.13
C VAL A 162 0.28 5.90 1.18
N GLN A 163 0.64 5.24 2.27
CA GLN A 163 0.67 5.79 3.62
C GLN A 163 1.97 5.37 4.31
N ALA A 164 2.40 6.14 5.31
CA ALA A 164 3.50 5.74 6.18
C ALA A 164 3.27 4.32 6.76
N PRO A 165 4.30 3.44 6.76
CA PRO A 165 4.12 2.04 7.14
C PRO A 165 3.47 1.82 8.51
N CYS A 166 3.82 2.64 9.51
CA CYS A 166 3.27 2.46 10.86
C CYS A 166 1.83 2.95 10.97
N ASN A 167 1.50 4.11 10.38
CA ASN A 167 0.11 4.56 10.28
C ASN A 167 -0.76 3.51 9.58
N TYR A 168 -0.25 2.85 8.53
CA TYR A 168 -0.96 1.79 7.81
C TYR A 168 -1.22 0.54 8.66
N LEU A 169 -0.18 0.04 9.32
CA LEU A 169 -0.25 -1.17 10.14
C LEU A 169 -1.12 -0.92 11.39
N LEU A 170 -0.96 0.23 12.04
CA LEU A 170 -1.80 0.65 13.16
C LEU A 170 -3.27 0.76 12.77
N SER A 171 -3.56 1.43 11.64
CA SER A 171 -4.93 1.55 11.12
C SER A 171 -5.52 0.16 10.80
N SER A 172 -4.71 -0.76 10.28
CA SER A 172 -5.14 -2.14 10.01
C SER A 172 -5.40 -2.95 11.28
N TRP A 173 -4.53 -2.84 12.28
CA TRP A 173 -4.64 -3.56 13.56
C TRP A 173 -5.80 -3.05 14.41
N THR A 174 -5.96 -1.73 14.53
CA THR A 174 -7.07 -1.10 15.28
C THR A 174 -8.42 -1.45 14.66
N TYR A 175 -8.54 -1.39 13.33
CA TYR A 175 -9.76 -1.87 12.64
C TYR A 175 -10.04 -3.35 12.88
N GLY A 176 -9.00 -4.18 12.97
CA GLY A 176 -9.15 -5.58 13.39
C GLY A 176 -9.55 -5.73 14.85
N SER A 177 -9.07 -4.85 15.73
CA SER A 177 -9.40 -4.81 17.16
C SER A 177 -10.85 -4.41 17.41
N ASP A 178 -11.43 -3.61 16.51
CA ASP A 178 -12.88 -3.38 16.42
C ASP A 178 -13.67 -4.59 15.89
N GLY A 179 -13.02 -5.74 15.66
CA GLY A 179 -13.63 -6.95 15.10
C GLY A 179 -13.86 -6.92 13.59
N ASN A 180 -13.30 -5.93 12.88
CA ASN A 180 -13.60 -5.69 11.47
C ASN A 180 -12.53 -6.22 10.50
N GLY A 181 -12.94 -6.39 9.24
CA GLY A 181 -12.05 -6.71 8.13
C GLY A 181 -11.64 -8.19 8.01
N ASN A 182 -11.07 -8.53 6.86
CA ASN A 182 -10.70 -9.91 6.54
C ASN A 182 -9.49 -10.40 7.35
N VAL A 183 -8.55 -9.50 7.69
CA VAL A 183 -7.35 -9.84 8.48
C VAL A 183 -7.76 -10.33 9.87
N TYR A 184 -8.67 -9.61 10.54
CA TYR A 184 -9.26 -10.10 11.78
C TYR A 184 -9.95 -11.44 11.53
N LYS A 185 -10.95 -11.51 10.63
CA LYS A 185 -11.73 -12.74 10.39
C LYS A 185 -10.89 -13.99 10.16
N MET A 186 -9.76 -13.88 9.47
CA MET A 186 -8.86 -14.98 9.13
C MET A 186 -7.77 -15.24 10.19
N ALA A 187 -7.63 -14.38 11.20
CA ALA A 187 -6.62 -14.56 12.26
C ALA A 187 -6.93 -15.83 13.06
N LYS A 188 -5.90 -16.68 13.20
CA LYS A 188 -5.96 -17.92 13.99
C LYS A 188 -6.06 -17.62 15.48
N ASP A 189 -5.31 -16.61 15.91
CA ASP A 189 -5.32 -16.10 17.28
C ASP A 189 -5.96 -14.72 17.29
N LYS A 190 -7.00 -14.55 18.10
CA LYS A 190 -7.69 -13.27 18.30
C LYS A 190 -7.13 -12.48 19.48
N SER A 191 -6.33 -13.13 20.34
CA SER A 191 -5.77 -12.51 21.55
C SER A 191 -4.75 -11.42 21.23
N VAL A 192 -4.17 -11.42 20.02
CA VAL A 192 -3.24 -10.40 19.52
C VAL A 192 -3.90 -9.08 19.11
N TYR A 193 -5.22 -8.95 19.24
CA TYR A 193 -5.95 -7.70 18.96
C TYR A 193 -6.23 -6.92 20.24
N GLY A 194 -6.28 -5.59 20.11
CA GLY A 194 -6.54 -4.69 21.22
C GLY A 194 -7.95 -4.88 21.80
N VAL A 195 -8.08 -4.65 23.10
CA VAL A 195 -9.36 -4.80 23.82
C VAL A 195 -9.92 -3.47 24.30
N THR A 196 -9.09 -2.54 24.75
CA THR A 196 -9.57 -1.31 25.38
C THR A 196 -9.17 -0.10 24.55
N PRO A 197 -10.08 0.44 23.71
CA PRO A 197 -9.82 1.66 22.96
C PRO A 197 -9.36 2.81 23.88
N PRO A 198 -8.41 3.66 23.44
CA PRO A 198 -7.84 3.71 22.10
C PRO A 198 -6.76 2.64 21.83
N TYR A 199 -6.59 1.62 22.69
CA TYR A 199 -5.65 0.51 22.53
C TYR A 199 -4.17 0.86 22.78
N ASN A 200 -3.91 1.91 23.56
CA ASN A 200 -2.56 2.38 23.90
C ASN A 200 -2.15 2.04 25.35
N ASN A 201 -2.92 1.20 26.05
CA ASN A 201 -2.48 0.63 27.33
C ASN A 201 -1.41 -0.44 27.10
N LYS A 202 -0.63 -0.74 28.15
CA LYS A 202 0.51 -1.66 28.07
C LYS A 202 0.13 -3.02 27.46
N GLU A 203 -0.95 -3.62 27.92
CA GLU A 203 -1.41 -4.94 27.48
C GLU A 203 -1.77 -4.94 25.99
N ASP A 204 -2.41 -3.89 25.48
CA ASP A 204 -2.74 -3.74 24.07
C ASP A 204 -1.51 -3.44 23.20
N LEU A 205 -0.50 -2.75 23.74
CA LEU A 205 0.78 -2.55 23.05
C LEU A 205 1.59 -3.86 22.94
N ASP A 206 1.56 -4.71 23.96
CA ASP A 206 2.17 -6.06 23.90
C ASP A 206 1.50 -6.91 22.80
N ARG A 207 0.17 -6.83 22.70
CA ARG A 207 -0.60 -7.50 21.64
C ARG A 207 -0.29 -6.96 20.25
N LEU A 208 -0.17 -5.64 20.11
CA LEU A 208 0.27 -5.01 18.87
C LEU A 208 1.64 -5.56 18.44
N THR A 209 2.59 -5.69 19.38
CA THR A 209 3.91 -6.28 19.08
C THR A 209 3.80 -7.71 18.55
N MET A 210 3.00 -8.57 19.20
CA MET A 210 2.75 -9.93 18.71
C MET A 210 2.12 -9.94 17.32
N TRP A 211 1.10 -9.09 17.10
CA TRP A 211 0.45 -8.97 15.81
C TRP A 211 1.40 -8.48 14.72
N LEU A 212 2.28 -7.52 15.02
CA LEU A 212 3.28 -7.00 14.09
C LEU A 212 4.27 -8.09 13.69
N GLN A 213 4.70 -8.96 14.59
CA GLN A 213 5.61 -10.07 14.25
C GLN A 213 5.00 -10.99 13.18
N ASP A 214 3.71 -11.31 13.31
CA ASP A 214 2.98 -12.14 12.35
C ASP A 214 2.63 -11.41 11.04
N ASN A 215 2.53 -10.08 11.06
CA ASN A 215 2.04 -9.27 9.95
C ASN A 215 3.05 -8.26 9.40
N LYS A 216 4.33 -8.36 9.78
CA LYS A 216 5.37 -7.34 9.47
C LYS A 216 5.48 -6.97 7.99
N ASN A 217 5.30 -7.94 7.10
CA ASN A 217 5.36 -7.73 5.64
C ASN A 217 4.00 -7.41 4.99
N MET A 218 2.91 -7.28 5.75
CA MET A 218 1.56 -7.16 5.20
C MET A 218 1.44 -5.95 4.24
N TYR A 219 1.99 -4.80 4.63
CA TYR A 219 1.92 -3.59 3.81
C TYR A 219 2.72 -3.73 2.51
N THR A 220 3.99 -4.12 2.63
CA THR A 220 4.87 -4.40 1.47
C THR A 220 4.27 -5.45 0.52
N ASN A 221 3.69 -6.53 1.06
CA ASN A 221 3.05 -7.57 0.26
C ASN A 221 1.84 -7.04 -0.51
N ARG A 222 1.02 -6.19 0.12
CA ARG A 222 -0.14 -5.57 -0.55
C ARG A 222 0.27 -4.63 -1.67
N LEU A 223 1.22 -3.72 -1.42
CA LEU A 223 1.76 -2.83 -2.45
C LEU A 223 2.41 -3.60 -3.60
N THR A 224 3.20 -4.63 -3.28
CA THR A 224 3.88 -5.49 -4.27
C THR A 224 2.88 -6.23 -5.13
N TYR A 225 1.88 -6.86 -4.51
CA TYR A 225 0.82 -7.55 -5.23
C TYR A 225 0.09 -6.58 -6.18
N LYS A 226 -0.23 -5.38 -5.69
CA LYS A 226 -1.04 -4.40 -6.41
C LYS A 226 -0.31 -3.80 -7.62
N TYR A 227 0.93 -3.38 -7.43
CA TYR A 227 1.63 -2.51 -8.39
C TYR A 227 2.87 -3.13 -9.05
N PHE A 228 3.44 -4.20 -8.48
CA PHE A 228 4.81 -4.62 -8.82
C PHE A 228 4.94 -6.09 -9.23
N LYS A 229 3.86 -6.87 -9.32
CA LYS A 229 3.89 -8.34 -9.51
C LYS A 229 4.29 -8.85 -10.90
N THR A 230 5.19 -8.18 -11.63
CA THR A 230 5.88 -8.83 -12.76
C THR A 230 7.04 -9.67 -12.24
N ALA A 231 7.41 -10.77 -12.90
CA ALA A 231 8.48 -11.68 -12.46
C ALA A 231 9.86 -11.02 -12.21
N LYS A 232 10.03 -9.75 -12.63
CA LYS A 232 11.24 -8.92 -12.45
C LYS A 232 11.24 -8.03 -11.19
N TRP A 233 10.26 -8.16 -10.30
CA TRP A 233 10.12 -7.29 -9.10
C TRP A 233 11.32 -7.29 -8.14
N LYS A 234 12.20 -8.30 -8.22
CA LYS A 234 13.42 -8.35 -7.41
C LYS A 234 14.37 -7.19 -7.73
N THR A 235 14.39 -6.69 -8.97
CA THR A 235 15.34 -5.65 -9.40
C THR A 235 14.70 -4.27 -9.56
N ASP A 236 13.45 -4.16 -10.03
CA ASP A 236 12.89 -2.86 -10.41
C ASP A 236 11.47 -2.64 -9.88
N MET A 237 11.35 -2.10 -8.66
CA MET A 237 10.10 -1.46 -8.27
C MET A 237 9.98 -0.14 -9.00
N ASN A 238 9.21 -0.17 -10.08
CA ASN A 238 9.04 0.96 -10.97
C ASN A 238 7.85 1.82 -10.52
N LEU A 239 8.11 2.97 -9.92
CA LEU A 239 7.09 3.98 -9.58
C LEU A 239 6.22 4.39 -10.78
N ARG A 240 6.64 4.07 -12.01
CA ARG A 240 5.83 4.27 -13.22
C ARG A 240 4.66 3.30 -13.35
N SER A 241 4.41 2.40 -12.39
CA SER A 241 3.17 1.60 -12.38
C SER A 241 1.94 2.50 -12.28
N ALA A 242 2.02 3.60 -11.51
CA ALA A 242 1.03 4.67 -11.53
C ALA A 242 1.51 5.86 -12.39
N ASP A 243 0.57 6.71 -12.81
CA ASP A 243 0.87 8.02 -13.43
C ASP A 243 1.04 9.10 -12.36
N CYS A 244 0.42 8.90 -11.19
CA CYS A 244 0.57 9.75 -10.02
C CYS A 244 0.43 8.95 -8.73
N TRP A 245 1.12 9.39 -7.67
CA TRP A 245 1.07 8.79 -6.34
C TRP A 245 0.59 9.83 -5.33
N ILE A 246 -0.35 9.43 -4.48
CA ILE A 246 -0.85 10.23 -3.36
C ILE A 246 -0.30 9.68 -2.06
N HIS A 247 0.39 10.52 -1.30
CA HIS A 247 0.75 10.26 0.08
C HIS A 247 -0.41 10.70 0.99
N THR A 248 -0.87 9.81 1.85
CA THR A 248 -2.09 10.05 2.66
C THR A 248 -1.89 11.21 3.64
N GLU A 249 -0.67 11.37 4.16
CA GLU A 249 -0.25 12.49 5.01
C GLU A 249 -0.23 13.84 4.28
N MET A 250 -0.10 13.83 2.94
CA MET A 250 -0.12 15.01 2.06
C MET A 250 -1.34 14.96 1.13
N LEU A 251 -2.46 14.37 1.59
CA LEU A 251 -3.60 13.98 0.76
C LEU A 251 -4.02 15.07 -0.23
N ILE A 252 -4.33 16.26 0.27
CA ILE A 252 -4.87 17.35 -0.56
C ILE A 252 -3.81 17.86 -1.55
N TYR A 253 -2.58 18.05 -1.09
CA TYR A 253 -1.48 18.53 -1.93
C TYR A 253 -1.20 17.58 -3.10
N ASP A 254 -1.02 16.29 -2.82
CA ASP A 254 -0.74 15.30 -3.86
C ASP A 254 -1.94 15.08 -4.77
N LEU A 255 -3.15 15.07 -4.23
CA LEU A 255 -4.36 14.88 -5.03
C LEU A 255 -4.55 16.01 -6.05
N VAL A 256 -4.30 17.26 -5.67
CA VAL A 256 -4.32 18.40 -6.61
C VAL A 256 -3.31 18.21 -7.72
N ASN A 257 -2.09 17.84 -7.37
CA ASN A 257 -1.03 17.60 -8.36
C ASN A 257 -1.41 16.46 -9.30
N CYS A 258 -2.02 15.39 -8.80
CA CYS A 258 -2.54 14.29 -9.62
C CYS A 258 -3.67 14.75 -10.55
N LEU A 259 -4.63 15.53 -10.06
CA LEU A 259 -5.75 16.05 -10.85
C LEU A 259 -5.28 17.01 -11.95
N LYS A 260 -4.34 17.92 -11.65
CA LYS A 260 -3.72 18.79 -12.67
C LYS A 260 -2.99 17.98 -13.75
N ARG A 261 -2.30 16.89 -13.37
CA ARG A 261 -1.65 15.97 -14.33
C ARG A 261 -2.67 15.19 -15.15
N TYR A 262 -3.82 14.85 -14.56
CA TYR A 262 -4.92 14.19 -15.25
C TYR A 262 -5.54 15.10 -16.32
N GLU A 263 -5.84 16.36 -16.00
CA GLU A 263 -6.35 17.34 -16.97
C GLU A 263 -5.40 17.60 -18.14
N LYS A 264 -4.09 17.70 -17.86
CA LYS A 264 -3.06 17.81 -18.90
C LYS A 264 -3.07 16.63 -19.90
N GLN A 265 -3.64 15.49 -19.52
CA GLN A 265 -3.84 14.31 -20.38
C GLN A 265 -5.26 14.22 -20.97
N GLY A 266 -6.02 15.32 -20.93
CA GLY A 266 -7.37 15.44 -21.48
C GLY A 266 -8.48 15.05 -20.48
N GLY A 267 -8.13 14.71 -19.24
CA GLY A 267 -9.11 14.47 -18.18
C GLY A 267 -9.97 15.70 -17.87
N ASN A 268 -11.15 15.49 -17.30
CA ASN A 268 -12.03 16.57 -16.84
C ASN A 268 -12.08 16.58 -15.31
N VAL A 269 -11.86 17.74 -14.70
CA VAL A 269 -11.94 17.93 -13.25
C VAL A 269 -12.87 19.11 -12.94
N LYS A 270 -13.84 18.86 -12.06
CA LYS A 270 -14.80 19.82 -11.51
C LYS A 270 -14.19 20.53 -10.31
N TRP A 271 -13.27 21.46 -10.56
CA TRP A 271 -12.55 22.19 -9.51
C TRP A 271 -13.46 22.97 -8.57
N GLU A 272 -14.62 23.43 -9.05
CA GLU A 272 -15.66 24.06 -8.24
C GLU A 272 -16.25 23.11 -7.19
N ASN A 273 -16.33 21.81 -7.50
CA ASN A 273 -16.73 20.81 -6.53
C ASN A 273 -15.61 20.55 -5.54
N PHE A 274 -14.35 20.47 -6.01
CA PHE A 274 -13.18 20.30 -5.13
C PHE A 274 -13.15 21.38 -4.05
N ARG A 275 -13.33 22.66 -4.43
CA ARG A 275 -13.32 23.81 -3.50
C ARG A 275 -14.40 23.76 -2.42
N LYS A 276 -15.48 23.02 -2.64
CA LYS A 276 -16.57 22.86 -1.66
C LYS A 276 -16.30 21.75 -0.66
N ILE A 277 -15.31 20.90 -0.91
CA ILE A 277 -15.02 19.77 -0.04
C ILE A 277 -14.34 20.29 1.22
N LYS A 278 -15.09 20.26 2.32
CA LYS A 278 -14.55 20.45 3.67
C LYS A 278 -14.12 19.07 4.18
N THR A 279 -12.94 18.61 3.79
CA THR A 279 -12.46 17.33 4.31
C THR A 279 -11.96 17.54 5.75
N LYS A 280 -12.71 17.02 6.72
CA LYS A 280 -12.08 16.63 7.98
C LYS A 280 -11.64 15.19 7.77
N ILE A 281 -10.35 14.99 7.52
CA ILE A 281 -9.78 13.65 7.37
C ILE A 281 -9.81 13.01 8.76
N GLU A 282 -10.92 12.35 9.10
CA GLU A 282 -11.03 11.56 10.32
C GLU A 282 -10.70 10.12 9.99
N ASN A 283 -9.72 9.55 10.70
CA ASN A 283 -9.56 8.10 10.68
C ASN A 283 -10.73 7.51 11.48
N PRO A 284 -11.61 6.69 10.88
CA PRO A 284 -12.75 6.12 11.61
C PRO A 284 -12.31 5.12 12.69
N SER A 285 -11.05 4.68 12.71
CA SER A 285 -10.53 3.78 13.74
C SER A 285 -10.27 4.53 15.04
N ASN A 286 -10.73 3.96 16.16
CA ASN A 286 -10.58 4.55 17.49
C ASN A 286 -9.17 4.31 18.05
N HIS A 287 -8.23 5.18 17.66
CA HIS A 287 -6.87 5.14 18.18
C HIS A 287 -6.31 6.54 18.41
N SER A 288 -5.35 6.63 19.32
CA SER A 288 -4.58 7.83 19.64
C SER A 288 -3.55 8.14 18.55
N GLN A 289 -2.59 9.03 18.79
CA GLN A 289 -1.63 9.41 17.75
C GLN A 289 -0.67 8.26 17.47
N CYS A 290 -0.09 8.19 16.26
CA CYS A 290 0.79 7.08 15.87
C CYS A 290 1.96 6.88 16.86
N GLY A 291 2.55 7.98 17.35
CA GLY A 291 3.65 7.94 18.31
C GLY A 291 3.33 7.19 19.61
N ASP A 292 2.05 7.11 20.01
CA ASP A 292 1.62 6.41 21.21
C ASP A 292 1.75 4.86 21.08
N TYR A 293 1.93 4.35 19.85
CA TYR A 293 1.96 2.91 19.53
C TYR A 293 3.29 2.40 18.99
N PHE A 294 4.28 3.27 18.79
CA PHE A 294 5.56 2.86 18.22
C PHE A 294 6.70 3.48 19.02
N ASP A 295 7.19 2.72 19.99
CA ASP A 295 8.52 2.95 20.55
C ASP A 295 9.60 2.57 19.54
N ASP A 296 10.86 2.72 19.96
CA ASP A 296 12.03 2.41 19.13
C ASP A 296 12.03 0.95 18.64
N GLU A 297 11.60 0.00 19.46
CA GLU A 297 11.59 -1.43 19.12
C GLU A 297 10.54 -1.73 18.06
N ARG A 298 9.30 -1.29 18.27
CA ARG A 298 8.20 -1.48 17.32
C ARG A 298 8.45 -0.71 16.02
N THR A 299 9.04 0.48 16.10
CA THR A 299 9.49 1.25 14.94
C THR A 299 10.50 0.45 14.13
N ALA A 300 11.54 -0.10 14.77
CA ALA A 300 12.54 -0.91 14.08
C ALA A 300 11.92 -2.15 13.42
N LEU A 301 11.00 -2.85 14.11
CA LEU A 301 10.29 -4.02 13.59
C LEU A 301 9.51 -3.71 12.30
N VAL A 302 8.78 -2.59 12.27
CA VAL A 302 8.02 -2.18 11.08
C VAL A 302 8.94 -1.69 9.97
N MET A 303 9.91 -0.85 10.30
CA MET A 303 10.77 -0.23 9.30
C MET A 303 11.72 -1.24 8.64
N ASP A 304 12.27 -2.20 9.38
CA ASP A 304 13.12 -3.26 8.81
C ASP A 304 12.35 -4.09 7.76
N SER A 305 11.15 -4.55 8.13
CA SER A 305 10.29 -5.37 7.25
C SER A 305 9.71 -4.61 6.06
N ASN A 306 9.58 -3.28 6.16
CA ASN A 306 9.00 -2.43 5.11
C ASN A 306 10.03 -1.46 4.49
N MET A 307 11.32 -1.64 4.78
CA MET A 307 12.39 -0.70 4.41
C MET A 307 12.41 -0.42 2.91
N LYS A 308 12.15 -1.44 2.10
CA LYS A 308 12.13 -1.30 0.64
C LYS A 308 11.04 -0.33 0.18
N MET A 309 9.84 -0.41 0.76
CA MET A 309 8.74 0.51 0.44
C MET A 309 8.99 1.90 1.03
N ALA A 310 9.49 1.96 2.26
CA ALA A 310 9.86 3.22 2.89
C ALA A 310 10.85 4.00 2.01
N LYS A 311 11.91 3.34 1.52
CA LYS A 311 12.90 3.95 0.62
C LYS A 311 12.31 4.41 -0.72
N ILE A 312 11.42 3.62 -1.32
CA ILE A 312 10.80 3.95 -2.62
C ILE A 312 9.94 5.20 -2.53
N PHE A 313 9.15 5.30 -1.47
CA PHE A 313 8.24 6.42 -1.23
C PHE A 313 8.85 7.50 -0.34
N ARG A 314 10.15 7.39 -0.01
CA ARG A 314 10.92 8.35 0.80
C ARG A 314 10.32 8.63 2.18
N TYR A 315 9.78 7.59 2.82
CA TYR A 315 9.43 7.65 4.23
C TYR A 315 10.71 7.56 5.07
N GLU A 316 11.07 8.67 5.72
CA GLU A 316 12.21 8.76 6.63
C GLU A 316 11.87 8.29 8.05
N SER A 317 10.59 8.39 8.42
CA SER A 317 10.06 7.97 9.72
C SER A 317 8.95 6.94 9.57
N CYS A 318 8.72 6.22 10.67
CA CYS A 318 7.66 5.23 10.82
C CYS A 318 6.28 5.89 10.91
N CYS A 319 6.15 6.86 11.81
CA CYS A 319 4.97 7.69 11.98
C CYS A 319 5.16 9.01 11.23
N VAL A 320 4.18 9.37 10.42
CA VAL A 320 4.08 10.71 9.83
C VAL A 320 2.79 11.32 10.32
N GLU A 321 2.89 12.47 10.97
CA GLU A 321 1.73 13.24 11.34
C GLU A 321 1.04 13.75 10.08
N SER A 322 -0.29 13.62 10.03
CA SER A 322 -1.08 14.25 9.00
C SER A 322 -1.00 15.76 9.20
N ASN A 323 -0.07 16.41 8.52
CA ASN A 323 0.00 17.86 8.53
C ASN A 323 -1.14 18.37 7.63
N THR A 324 -2.32 18.52 8.23
CA THR A 324 -3.51 19.05 7.53
C THR A 324 -3.34 20.51 7.14
N THR A 325 -2.35 21.18 7.73
CA THR A 325 -1.94 22.53 7.36
C THR A 325 -1.33 22.49 5.97
N LEU A 326 -2.08 22.99 4.99
CA LEU A 326 -1.57 23.20 3.64
C LEU A 326 -0.33 24.11 3.73
N PRO A 327 0.73 23.86 2.92
CA PRO A 327 1.89 24.74 2.89
C PRO A 327 1.46 26.19 2.71
N ALA A 328 2.13 27.13 3.38
CA ALA A 328 1.88 28.56 3.16
C ALA A 328 1.98 28.89 1.66
N GLY A 329 0.98 29.60 1.12
CA GLY A 329 0.86 29.88 -0.32
C GLY A 329 0.15 28.81 -1.14
N PHE A 330 -0.24 27.67 -0.55
CA PHE A 330 -1.07 26.69 -1.25
C PHE A 330 -2.45 27.25 -1.60
N GLU A 331 -3.01 28.19 -0.82
CA GLU A 331 -4.24 28.92 -1.16
C GLU A 331 -4.12 29.69 -2.49
N GLU A 332 -2.95 30.26 -2.79
CA GLU A 332 -2.71 30.99 -4.06
C GLU A 332 -2.66 30.05 -5.28
N LEU A 333 -2.30 28.78 -5.09
CA LEU A 333 -2.34 27.77 -6.16
C LEU A 333 -3.77 27.44 -6.62
N TRP A 334 -4.80 27.83 -5.86
CA TRP A 334 -6.21 27.65 -6.20
C TRP A 334 -6.85 28.87 -6.88
N THR A 335 -6.42 30.08 -6.53
CA THR A 335 -7.06 31.31 -7.00
C THR A 335 -6.72 31.65 -8.45
N ASN A 336 -5.58 31.16 -8.95
CA ASN A 336 -5.03 31.57 -10.26
C ASN A 336 -5.48 30.72 -11.46
N HIS A 337 -6.50 29.87 -11.33
CA HIS A 337 -7.00 28.99 -12.41
C HIS A 337 -8.32 29.47 -13.05
N ASN A 338 -8.63 30.77 -12.96
CA ASN A 338 -9.76 31.39 -13.67
C ASN A 338 -9.37 31.94 -15.04
#